data_AF-A0A1I7UH47-F1
#
_entry.id   AF-A0A1I7UH47-F1
#
_cell.length_a   1.000
_cell.length_b   1.000
_cell.length_c   1.000
_cell.angle_alpha   90.00
_cell.angle_beta   90.00
_cell.angle_gamma   90.00
#
_symmetry.space_group_name_H-M   'P 1'
#
loop_
_entity.id
_entity.type
_entity.pdbx_description
1 polymer ?
#
loop_
_entity_poly.entity_id
_entity_poly.type
_entity_poly.pdbx_seq_one_letter_code
_entity_poly.pdbx_strand_id
1 'polypeptide(L)'
;MSTHQNHTDEEYEDTVMKLEDLDLEDKESEAGTRYESIQRCVANLLHACQCRDANCPPLTCHKMKRVVNHTWICKKRKDGTCPVCKQLVALCCYHAKECSMDICSVPFCKDIR
;
A
#
# COMPACT_ATOMS: atom_id res chain seq x y z
N MET A 1 -21.96 -14.72 33.02
CA MET A 1 -20.60 -15.29 33.15
C MET A 1 -20.12 -15.54 31.73
N SER A 2 -19.45 -14.56 31.13
CA SER A 2 -17.99 -14.56 30.89
C SER A 2 -17.65 -15.35 29.62
N THR A 3 -17.65 -14.73 28.44
CA THR A 3 -16.52 -14.08 27.72
C THR A 3 -15.59 -15.05 26.98
N HIS A 4 -15.27 -14.67 25.72
CA HIS A 4 -14.27 -15.23 24.79
C HIS A 4 -14.75 -16.49 24.01
N GLN A 5 -14.73 -16.57 22.68
CA GLN A 5 -13.70 -16.13 21.73
C GLN A 5 -14.31 -15.89 20.32
N ASN A 6 -14.44 -14.64 19.88
CA ASN A 6 -14.57 -14.27 18.46
C ASN A 6 -13.28 -13.57 18.06
N HIS A 7 -12.21 -14.35 17.85
CA HIS A 7 -10.85 -13.84 17.61
C HIS A 7 -10.19 -14.58 16.45
N THR A 8 -10.87 -14.67 15.31
CA THR A 8 -10.25 -15.20 14.07
C THR A 8 -10.63 -14.46 12.80
N ASP A 9 -11.55 -13.48 12.84
CA ASP A 9 -11.96 -12.76 11.62
C ASP A 9 -11.13 -11.49 11.36
N GLU A 10 -10.53 -10.88 12.39
CA GLU A 10 -9.65 -9.71 12.23
C GLU A 10 -8.22 -10.08 11.78
N GLU A 11 -7.77 -11.32 12.02
CA GLU A 11 -6.46 -11.80 11.59
C GLU A 11 -6.50 -12.37 10.15
N TYR A 12 -7.65 -12.87 9.69
CA TYR A 12 -7.80 -13.49 8.37
C TYR A 12 -7.80 -12.48 7.21
N GLU A 13 -8.35 -11.27 7.42
CA GLU A 13 -8.23 -10.16 6.44
C GLU A 13 -6.81 -9.55 6.42
N ASP A 14 -6.00 -9.73 7.47
CA ASP A 14 -4.62 -9.23 7.55
C ASP A 14 -3.65 -10.11 6.74
N THR A 15 -3.99 -11.39 6.52
CA THR A 15 -3.22 -12.32 5.65
C THR A 15 -3.48 -12.11 4.15
N VAL A 16 -4.58 -11.44 3.78
CA VAL A 16 -5.00 -11.23 2.38
C VAL A 16 -4.21 -10.10 1.68
N MET A 17 -3.33 -9.39 2.40
CA MET A 17 -2.31 -8.51 1.81
C MET A 17 -0.97 -9.22 1.61
N LYS A 18 -1.00 -10.42 1.04
CA LYS A 18 0.12 -10.84 0.21
C LYS A 18 0.24 -9.82 -0.92
N LEU A 19 1.28 -9.00 -0.88
CA LEU A 19 1.80 -8.21 -2.00
C LEU A 19 2.28 -9.09 -3.17
N GLU A 20 1.66 -10.25 -3.38
CA GLU A 20 2.00 -11.21 -4.43
C GLU A 20 0.95 -11.22 -5.55
N ASP A 21 -0.22 -10.60 -5.37
CA ASP A 21 -1.28 -10.53 -6.40
C ASP A 21 -1.32 -9.21 -7.20
N LEU A 22 -0.22 -8.44 -7.22
CA LEU A 22 -0.15 -7.22 -8.04
C LEU A 22 0.47 -7.42 -9.43
N ASP A 23 0.99 -8.60 -9.76
CA ASP A 23 1.39 -8.92 -11.14
C ASP A 23 1.29 -10.43 -11.37
N LEU A 24 0.30 -10.87 -12.15
CA LEU A 24 0.37 -12.14 -12.85
C LEU A 24 0.93 -11.89 -14.26
N GLU A 25 2.02 -12.61 -14.52
CA GLU A 25 2.64 -12.94 -15.81
C GLU A 25 3.47 -11.84 -16.49
N ASP A 26 4.79 -11.84 -16.21
CA ASP A 26 5.76 -12.23 -17.24
C ASP A 26 7.13 -12.62 -16.65
N LYS A 27 7.84 -13.48 -17.38
CA LYS A 27 9.00 -14.25 -16.93
C LYS A 27 10.29 -13.66 -17.49
N GLU A 28 10.97 -12.70 -16.84
CA GLU A 28 12.35 -12.31 -17.26
C GLU A 28 13.16 -11.48 -16.23
N SER A 29 14.35 -11.96 -15.85
CA SER A 29 15.41 -11.30 -15.04
C SER A 29 15.01 -10.67 -13.67
N GLU A 30 15.47 -11.28 -12.57
CA GLU A 30 15.09 -10.94 -11.18
C GLU A 30 15.38 -9.48 -10.74
N ALA A 31 16.30 -8.78 -11.40
CA ALA A 31 16.64 -7.39 -11.06
C ALA A 31 15.80 -6.36 -11.84
N GLY A 32 15.48 -6.66 -13.10
CA GLY A 32 14.61 -5.81 -13.94
C GLY A 32 13.17 -5.82 -13.42
N THR A 33 12.66 -7.02 -13.11
CA THR A 33 11.30 -7.23 -12.61
C THR A 33 11.03 -6.48 -11.30
N ARG A 34 11.97 -6.52 -10.35
CA ARG A 34 11.77 -5.85 -9.06
C ARG A 34 11.62 -4.34 -9.19
N TYR A 35 12.45 -3.71 -10.03
CA TYR A 35 12.35 -2.27 -10.26
C TYR A 35 11.02 -1.91 -10.95
N GLU A 36 10.63 -2.67 -11.97
CA GLU A 36 9.37 -2.48 -12.70
C GLU A 36 8.14 -2.66 -11.79
N SER A 37 8.12 -3.69 -10.94
CA SER A 37 7.04 -3.90 -9.96
C SER A 37 6.96 -2.75 -8.95
N ILE A 38 8.09 -2.21 -8.48
CA ILE A 38 8.09 -1.02 -7.61
C ILE A 38 7.50 0.18 -8.34
N GLN A 39 7.92 0.44 -9.58
CA GLN A 39 7.39 1.56 -10.38
C GLN A 39 5.88 1.42 -10.60
N ARG A 40 5.41 0.20 -10.89
CA ARG A 40 3.98 -0.10 -11.02
C ARG A 40 3.23 0.11 -9.70
N CYS A 41 3.82 -0.26 -8.57
CA CYS A 41 3.25 0.01 -7.25
C CYS A 41 3.18 1.52 -6.97
N VAL A 42 4.20 2.30 -7.34
CA VAL A 42 4.19 3.77 -7.23
C VAL A 42 3.09 4.37 -8.10
N ALA A 43 2.94 3.92 -9.35
CA ALA A 43 1.87 4.38 -10.23
C ALA A 43 0.47 4.07 -9.67
N ASN A 44 0.28 2.88 -9.13
CA ASN A 44 -0.98 2.48 -8.47
C ASN A 44 -1.26 3.31 -7.22
N LEU A 45 -0.24 3.62 -6.42
CA LEU A 45 -0.35 4.48 -5.25
C LEU A 45 -0.78 5.90 -5.63
N LEU A 46 -0.10 6.50 -6.62
CA LEU A 46 -0.43 7.83 -7.14
C LEU A 46 -1.88 7.89 -7.63
N HIS A 47 -2.27 6.91 -8.43
CA HIS A 47 -3.64 6.78 -8.91
C HIS A 47 -4.62 6.70 -7.74
N ALA A 48 -4.41 5.81 -6.78
CA ALA A 48 -5.31 5.62 -5.64
C ALA A 48 -5.48 6.90 -4.79
N CYS A 49 -4.41 7.68 -4.61
CA CYS A 49 -4.44 8.95 -3.87
C CYS A 49 -5.27 10.05 -4.57
N GLN A 50 -5.47 9.97 -5.89
CA GLN A 50 -6.14 11.01 -6.68
C GLN A 50 -7.49 10.55 -7.25
N CYS A 51 -7.69 9.24 -7.37
CA CYS A 51 -8.84 8.66 -8.03
C CYS A 51 -10.14 8.87 -7.24
N ARG A 52 -11.10 9.56 -7.85
CA ARG A 52 -12.46 9.78 -7.34
C ARG A 52 -13.53 9.00 -8.09
N ASP A 53 -13.13 8.26 -9.13
CA ASP A 53 -14.05 7.48 -9.94
C ASP A 53 -14.56 6.26 -9.14
N ALA A 54 -15.88 6.15 -9.04
CA ALA A 54 -16.56 5.05 -8.38
C ALA A 54 -16.56 3.76 -9.21
N ASN A 55 -16.33 3.85 -10.53
CA ASN A 55 -16.28 2.73 -11.47
C ASN A 55 -14.84 2.32 -11.84
N CYS A 56 -13.84 2.87 -11.15
CA CYS A 56 -12.45 2.53 -11.37
C CYS A 56 -12.21 1.02 -11.14
N PRO A 57 -11.33 0.35 -11.92
CA PRO A 57 -11.07 -1.08 -11.79
C PRO A 57 -10.88 -1.52 -10.32
N PRO A 58 -11.78 -2.37 -9.79
CA PRO A 58 -11.87 -2.61 -8.35
C PRO A 58 -10.67 -3.35 -7.78
N LEU A 59 -9.96 -4.13 -8.58
CA LEU A 59 -8.92 -5.04 -8.06
C LEU A 59 -7.68 -4.31 -7.53
N THR A 60 -7.21 -3.26 -8.21
CA THR A 60 -5.94 -2.59 -7.86
C THR A 60 -6.18 -1.28 -7.13
N CYS A 61 -7.11 -0.44 -7.63
CA CYS A 61 -7.39 0.87 -7.05
C CYS A 61 -8.04 0.76 -5.66
N HIS A 62 -9.06 -0.08 -5.48
CA HIS A 62 -9.71 -0.20 -4.17
C HIS A 62 -8.80 -0.85 -3.13
N LYS A 63 -7.99 -1.86 -3.52
CA LYS A 63 -6.97 -2.44 -2.63
C LYS A 63 -6.00 -1.37 -2.15
N MET A 64 -5.43 -0.58 -3.07
CA MET A 64 -4.49 0.47 -2.71
C MET A 64 -5.15 1.58 -1.86
N LYS A 65 -6.41 1.95 -2.13
CA LYS A 65 -7.18 2.86 -1.28
C LYS A 65 -7.37 2.31 0.15
N ARG A 66 -7.65 1.02 0.32
CA ARG A 66 -7.72 0.36 1.64
C ARG A 66 -6.38 0.45 2.38
N VAL A 67 -5.26 0.19 1.69
CA VAL A 67 -3.90 0.30 2.25
C VAL A 67 -3.61 1.73 2.72
N VAL A 68 -3.89 2.73 1.88
CA VAL A 68 -3.72 4.14 2.25
C VAL A 68 -4.57 4.48 3.48
N ASN A 69 -5.87 4.14 3.46
CA ASN A 69 -6.77 4.38 4.59
C ASN A 69 -6.28 3.69 5.88
N HIS A 70 -5.83 2.44 5.78
CA HIS A 70 -5.26 1.70 6.91
C HIS A 70 -4.12 2.49 7.55
N THR A 71 -3.18 3.04 6.78
CA THR A 71 -2.04 3.77 7.37
C THR A 71 -2.44 5.02 8.14
N TRP A 72 -3.54 5.67 7.78
CA TRP A 72 -4.06 6.83 8.52
C TRP A 72 -4.61 6.44 9.90
N ILE A 73 -5.30 5.30 10.00
CA ILE A 73 -5.98 4.85 11.23
C ILE A 73 -5.18 3.83 12.06
N CYS A 74 -4.11 3.25 11.49
CA CYS A 74 -3.36 2.17 12.12
C CYS A 74 -2.53 2.68 13.31
N LYS A 75 -2.88 2.21 14.52
CA LYS A 75 -2.15 2.53 15.76
C LYS A 75 -0.75 1.93 15.77
N LYS A 76 -0.61 0.68 15.28
CA LYS A 76 0.66 -0.06 15.16
C LYS A 76 1.66 0.59 14.18
N ARG A 77 1.23 1.59 13.39
CA ARG A 77 2.12 2.39 12.52
C ARG A 77 3.14 3.15 13.34
N LYS A 78 2.72 3.78 14.44
CA LYS A 78 3.59 4.62 15.28
C LYS A 78 4.70 3.80 15.93
N ASP A 79 4.38 2.56 16.31
CA ASP A 79 5.34 1.62 16.91
C ASP A 79 6.21 0.93 15.85
N GLY A 80 5.93 1.14 14.56
CA GLY A 80 6.66 0.51 13.47
C GLY A 80 6.57 -1.02 13.51
N THR A 81 5.45 -1.59 13.97
CA THR A 81 5.26 -3.06 14.02
C THR A 81 4.33 -3.60 12.94
N CYS A 82 3.53 -2.72 12.31
CA CYS A 82 2.62 -3.11 11.25
C CYS A 82 3.36 -3.36 9.91
N PRO A 83 3.31 -4.57 9.33
CA PRO A 83 4.00 -4.89 8.07
C PRO A 83 3.44 -4.11 6.87
N VAL A 84 2.12 -3.91 6.81
CA VAL A 84 1.45 -3.13 5.75
C VAL A 84 1.94 -1.68 5.76
N CYS A 85 1.98 -1.07 6.94
CA CYS A 85 2.48 0.29 7.09
C CYS A 85 3.96 0.39 6.70
N LYS A 86 4.79 -0.59 7.08
CA LYS A 86 6.21 -0.63 6.69
C LYS A 86 6.37 -0.66 5.16
N GLN A 87 5.60 -1.52 4.49
CA GLN A 87 5.64 -1.65 3.04
C GLN A 87 5.17 -0.36 2.35
N LEU A 88 4.07 0.25 2.81
CA LEU A 88 3.61 1.51 2.23
C LEU A 88 4.61 2.64 2.45
N VAL A 89 5.19 2.77 3.65
CA VAL A 89 6.21 3.78 3.93
C VAL A 89 7.44 3.58 3.04
N ALA A 90 7.91 2.34 2.87
CA ALA A 90 9.01 2.05 1.95
C ALA A 90 8.69 2.46 0.51
N LEU A 91 7.47 2.19 0.04
CA LEU A 91 7.00 2.63 -1.28
C LEU A 91 6.94 4.16 -1.40
N CYS A 92 6.49 4.85 -0.35
CA CYS A 92 6.50 6.33 -0.29
C CYS A 92 7.92 6.89 -0.31
N CYS A 93 8.90 6.22 0.31
CA CYS A 93 10.30 6.59 0.22
C CYS A 93 10.85 6.48 -1.20
N TYR A 94 10.44 5.47 -1.98
CA TYR A 94 10.81 5.38 -3.39
C TYR A 94 10.24 6.54 -4.19
N HIS A 95 8.94 6.84 -4.01
CA HIS A 95 8.30 7.98 -4.67
C HIS A 95 8.97 9.32 -4.30
N ALA A 96 9.26 9.55 -3.01
CA ALA A 96 9.78 10.82 -2.52
C ALA A 96 11.15 11.20 -3.14
N LYS A 97 11.99 10.22 -3.49
CA LYS A 97 13.30 10.45 -4.13
C LYS A 97 13.21 11.19 -5.47
N GLU A 98 12.12 10.99 -6.19
CA GLU A 98 11.92 11.56 -7.54
C GLU A 98 10.83 12.65 -7.53
N CYS A 99 10.13 12.85 -6.41
CA CYS A 99 9.00 13.75 -6.32
C CYS A 99 9.42 15.20 -6.04
N SER A 100 9.24 16.08 -7.02
CA SER A 100 9.48 17.52 -6.92
C SER A 100 8.20 18.36 -6.73
N MET A 101 7.02 17.72 -6.59
CA MET A 101 5.74 18.41 -6.45
C MET A 101 5.64 19.14 -5.09
N ASP A 102 5.37 20.43 -5.09
CA ASP A 102 5.17 21.20 -3.85
C ASP A 102 3.96 20.69 -3.05
N ILE A 103 2.87 20.36 -3.76
CA ILE A 103 1.67 19.73 -3.21
C ILE A 103 1.57 18.30 -3.75
N CYS A 104 1.96 17.31 -2.93
CA CYS A 104 1.87 15.89 -3.28
C CYS A 104 0.71 15.22 -2.53
N SER A 105 -0.08 14.40 -3.24
CA SER A 105 -1.19 13.62 -2.67
C SER A 105 -0.76 12.30 -2.02
N VAL A 106 0.48 11.87 -2.21
CA VAL A 106 1.02 10.62 -1.66
C VAL A 106 1.26 10.79 -0.16
N PRO A 107 0.75 9.88 0.70
CA PRO A 107 0.99 9.96 2.13
C PRO A 107 2.49 9.94 2.46
N PHE A 108 2.90 10.68 3.48
CA PHE A 108 4.29 10.76 3.97
C PHE A 108 5.31 11.37 3.01
N CYS A 109 4.99 11.59 1.72
CA CYS A 109 5.93 12.14 0.75
C CYS A 109 6.54 13.47 1.20
N LYS A 110 5.73 14.38 1.75
CA LYS A 110 6.19 15.68 2.24
C LYS A 110 7.05 15.58 3.50
N ASP A 111 6.80 14.58 4.33
CA ASP A 111 7.57 14.37 5.57
C ASP A 111 8.91 13.65 5.29
N ILE A 112 8.99 12.90 4.19
CA ILE A 112 10.19 12.14 3.77
C ILE A 112 11.16 13.00 2.94
N ARG A 113 10.64 13.89 2.09
CA ARG A 113 11.44 14.78 1.24
C ARG A 113 11.97 15.98 2.01
#